data_AF-A0AAW7PPW2-F1
#
_entry.id   AF-A0AAW7PPW2-F1
#
_cell.length_a   1.000
_cell.length_b   1.000
_cell.length_c   1.000
_cell.angle_alpha   90.00
_cell.angle_beta   90.00
_cell.angle_gamma   90.00
#
_symmetry.space_group_name_H-M   'P 1'
#
loop_
_entity.id
_entity.type
_entity.pdbx_description
1 polymer ?
#
loop_
_entity_poly.entity_id
_entity_poly.type
_entity_poly.pdbx_seq_one_letter_code
_entity_poly.pdbx_strand_id
1 'polypeptide(L)'
;MEQILKTQEELNLVKLYKLKKEVYNDSFKKFTNIFGKIENINFGIDIKYEDVDFSTIIINKNIDDLVFQENIHSTINSLNSSNDILNLILDELVEIITTCKDYSLLSKQNKNSIKEAYFFARYIQMLCTTNIHETYLKSCLKTNSLIDKEIETNIWLSFKIYIKNLFKNKINK
;
A
#
# COMPACT_ATOMS: atom_id res chain seq x y z
N MET A 1 -4.55 -21.45 33.61
CA MET A 1 -4.27 -20.19 32.89
C MET A 1 -3.60 -20.62 31.59
N GLU A 2 -4.40 -20.87 30.55
CA GLU A 2 -3.88 -21.35 29.26
C GLU A 2 -3.09 -20.21 28.61
N GLN A 3 -1.76 -20.28 28.68
CA GLN A 3 -0.93 -19.59 27.70
C GLN A 3 -1.19 -20.30 26.37
N ILE A 4 -2.01 -19.69 25.52
CA ILE A 4 -2.04 -20.04 24.10
C ILE A 4 -0.65 -19.64 23.55
N LEU A 5 0.28 -20.60 23.55
CA LEU A 5 1.57 -20.46 22.89
C LEU A 5 1.29 -20.35 21.39
N LYS A 6 1.14 -19.11 20.91
CA LYS A 6 1.06 -18.86 19.48
C LYS A 6 2.39 -19.23 18.84
N THR A 7 2.37 -19.98 17.74
CA THR A 7 3.61 -20.24 16.99
C THR A 7 4.14 -18.94 16.40
N GLN A 8 5.42 -18.90 16.01
CA GLN A 8 5.99 -17.70 15.38
C GLN A 8 5.24 -17.31 14.09
N GLU A 9 4.75 -18.31 13.37
CA GLU A 9 3.98 -18.18 12.14
C GLU A 9 2.61 -17.55 12.37
N GLU A 10 1.92 -17.95 13.44
CA GLU A 10 0.67 -17.32 13.87
C GLU A 10 0.90 -15.88 14.32
N LEU A 11 2.00 -15.62 15.04
CA LEU A 11 2.38 -14.26 15.45
C LEU A 11 2.67 -13.36 14.25
N ASN A 12 3.31 -13.88 13.20
CA ASN A 12 3.55 -13.14 11.95
C ASN A 12 2.23 -12.76 11.26
N LEU A 13 1.27 -13.69 11.21
CA LEU A 13 -0.05 -13.44 10.63
C LEU A 13 -0.82 -12.38 11.44
N VAL A 14 -0.83 -12.50 12.77
CA VAL A 14 -1.44 -11.50 13.67
C VAL A 14 -0.81 -10.12 13.47
N LYS A 15 0.53 -10.05 13.36
CA LYS A 15 1.26 -8.81 13.10
C LYS A 15 0.83 -8.18 11.77
N LEU A 16 0.69 -8.98 10.71
CA LEU A 16 0.23 -8.50 9.41
C LEU A 16 -1.18 -7.89 9.49
N TYR A 17 -2.16 -8.60 10.08
CA TYR A 17 -3.53 -8.10 10.13
C TYR A 17 -3.66 -6.86 11.00
N LYS A 18 -2.89 -6.77 12.10
CA LYS A 18 -2.79 -5.55 12.90
C LYS A 18 -2.27 -4.38 12.07
N LEU A 19 -1.19 -4.59 11.31
CA LEU A 19 -0.62 -3.56 10.45
C LEU A 19 -1.58 -3.15 9.32
N LYS A 20 -2.26 -4.12 8.68
CA LYS A 20 -3.30 -3.83 7.67
C LYS A 20 -4.37 -2.90 8.25
N LYS A 21 -4.89 -3.23 9.44
CA LYS A 21 -5.90 -2.41 10.14
C LYS A 21 -5.41 -0.99 10.40
N GLU A 22 -4.19 -0.85 10.93
CA GLU A 22 -3.61 0.45 11.26
C GLU A 22 -3.43 1.30 10.00
N VAL A 23 -2.69 0.80 9.00
CA VAL A 23 -2.37 1.53 7.76
C VAL A 23 -3.64 1.87 6.97
N TYR A 24 -4.58 0.93 6.87
CA TYR A 24 -5.80 1.14 6.08
C TYR A 24 -6.77 2.14 6.72
N ASN A 25 -6.92 2.08 8.06
CA ASN A 25 -7.83 2.98 8.77
C ASN A 25 -7.24 4.35 9.11
N ASP A 26 -5.92 4.51 8.97
CA ASP A 26 -5.21 5.76 9.22
C ASP A 26 -4.78 6.43 7.91
N SER A 27 -3.60 6.09 7.37
CA SER A 27 -3.00 6.80 6.24
C SER A 27 -3.83 6.68 4.95
N PHE A 28 -4.36 5.50 4.63
CA PHE A 28 -5.22 5.32 3.47
C PHE A 28 -6.53 6.10 3.59
N LYS A 29 -7.18 6.05 4.76
CA LYS A 29 -8.39 6.84 5.03
C LYS A 29 -8.13 8.35 4.96
N LYS A 30 -7.01 8.82 5.53
CA LYS A 30 -6.57 10.23 5.43
C LYS A 30 -6.38 10.62 3.97
N PHE A 31 -5.71 9.78 3.18
CA PHE A 31 -5.54 9.99 1.73
C PHE A 31 -6.89 10.12 1.03
N THR A 32 -7.83 9.18 1.19
CA THR A 32 -9.12 9.22 0.48
C THR A 32 -9.92 10.47 0.81
N ASN A 33 -9.84 10.94 2.07
CA ASN A 33 -10.50 12.18 2.50
C ASN A 33 -9.92 13.44 1.84
N ILE A 34 -8.60 13.45 1.59
CA ILE A 34 -7.91 14.55 0.92
C ILE A 34 -8.17 14.47 -0.58
N PHE A 35 -7.96 13.30 -1.17
CA PHE A 35 -8.11 13.04 -2.61
C PHE A 35 -9.53 13.32 -3.09
N GLY A 36 -10.55 12.97 -2.31
CA GLY A 36 -11.96 13.25 -2.64
C GLY A 36 -12.32 14.74 -2.71
N LYS A 37 -11.41 15.65 -2.36
CA LYS A 37 -11.58 17.11 -2.50
C LYS A 37 -10.98 17.66 -3.80
N ILE A 38 -10.27 16.83 -4.56
CA ILE A 38 -9.60 17.21 -5.81
C ILE A 38 -10.62 17.12 -6.94
N GLU A 39 -10.76 18.20 -7.70
CA GLU A 39 -11.68 18.32 -8.83
C GLU A 39 -10.93 18.08 -10.14
N ASN A 40 -11.66 17.69 -11.20
CA ASN A 40 -11.13 17.52 -12.56
C ASN A 40 -9.94 16.55 -12.68
N ILE A 41 -9.88 15.54 -11.80
CA ILE A 41 -8.94 14.44 -11.90
C ILE A 41 -9.54 13.32 -12.75
N ASN A 42 -8.75 12.78 -13.68
CA ASN A 42 -9.15 11.67 -14.54
C ASN A 42 -8.17 10.50 -14.35
N PHE A 43 -8.28 9.83 -13.21
CA PHE A 43 -7.58 8.57 -12.97
C PHE A 43 -8.53 7.41 -13.27
N GLY A 44 -7.98 6.29 -13.72
CA GLY A 44 -8.75 5.14 -14.21
C GLY A 44 -9.63 4.48 -13.15
N ILE A 45 -9.39 4.70 -11.86
CA ILE A 45 -10.28 4.26 -10.79
C ILE A 45 -10.52 5.36 -9.76
N ASP A 46 -11.79 5.53 -9.39
CA ASP A 46 -12.22 6.35 -8.27
C ASP A 46 -11.97 5.60 -6.95
N ILE A 47 -10.90 5.98 -6.26
CA ILE A 47 -10.46 5.37 -5.00
C ILE A 47 -11.32 5.82 -3.83
N LYS A 48 -11.91 4.86 -3.10
CA LYS A 48 -12.74 5.12 -1.92
C LYS A 48 -12.32 4.27 -0.73
N TYR A 49 -12.56 4.81 0.45
CA TYR A 49 -12.45 4.07 1.70
C TYR A 49 -13.68 3.19 1.88
N GLU A 50 -13.44 1.91 2.19
CA GLU A 50 -14.46 0.93 2.52
C GLU A 50 -14.15 0.35 3.90
N ASP A 51 -15.16 0.06 4.71
CA ASP A 51 -14.90 -0.58 6.01
C ASP A 51 -14.56 -2.07 5.80
N VAL A 52 -13.34 -2.46 6.17
CA VAL A 52 -12.81 -3.82 5.99
C VAL A 52 -12.59 -4.46 7.35
N ASP A 53 -13.17 -5.65 7.56
CA ASP A 53 -12.93 -6.42 8.77
C ASP A 53 -11.53 -7.06 8.77
N PHE A 54 -10.62 -6.48 9.55
CA PHE A 54 -9.30 -7.05 9.82
C PHE A 54 -9.22 -7.80 11.16
N SER A 55 -10.32 -7.88 11.92
CA SER A 55 -10.35 -8.52 13.23
C SER A 55 -10.49 -10.04 13.13
N THR A 56 -11.14 -10.53 12.08
CA THR A 56 -11.29 -11.95 11.80
C THR A 56 -10.05 -12.50 11.09
N ILE A 57 -9.18 -13.20 11.84
CA ILE A 57 -8.00 -13.87 11.27
C ILE A 57 -8.30 -15.35 11.11
N ILE A 58 -8.38 -15.82 9.86
CA ILE A 58 -8.50 -17.24 9.54
C ILE A 58 -7.10 -17.85 9.52
N ILE A 59 -6.79 -18.66 10.52
CA ILE A 59 -5.52 -19.41 10.58
C ILE A 59 -5.62 -20.57 9.59
N ASN A 60 -4.82 -20.51 8.53
CA ASN A 60 -4.79 -21.56 7.51
C ASN A 60 -4.01 -22.78 8.05
N LYS A 61 -4.38 -24.00 7.61
CA LYS A 61 -3.65 -25.24 7.91
C LYS A 61 -2.20 -25.23 7.43
N ASN A 62 -1.88 -24.40 6.44
CA ASN A 62 -0.53 -24.26 5.87
C ASN A 62 0.22 -23.04 6.45
N ILE A 63 -0.05 -22.68 7.70
CA ILE A 63 0.57 -21.51 8.34
C ILE A 63 2.09 -21.65 8.45
N ASP A 64 2.61 -22.88 8.48
CA ASP A 64 4.03 -23.25 8.51
C ASP A 64 4.71 -23.32 7.13
N ASP A 65 3.96 -23.13 6.05
CA ASP A 65 4.53 -23.10 4.70
C ASP A 65 5.52 -21.92 4.55
N LEU A 66 6.74 -22.25 4.13
CA LEU A 66 7.82 -21.27 3.98
C LEU A 66 7.46 -20.14 3.00
N VAL A 67 6.86 -20.48 1.85
CA VAL A 67 6.48 -19.49 0.84
C VAL A 67 5.39 -18.56 1.38
N PHE A 68 4.45 -19.10 2.15
CA PHE A 68 3.40 -18.34 2.82
C PHE A 68 3.98 -17.37 3.86
N GLN A 69 4.91 -17.82 4.70
CA GLN A 69 5.59 -16.96 5.67
C GLN A 69 6.44 -15.87 5.00
N GLU A 70 7.10 -16.17 3.89
CA GLU A 70 7.81 -15.18 3.07
C GLU A 70 6.87 -14.12 2.48
N ASN A 71 5.68 -14.53 2.02
CA ASN A 71 4.65 -13.60 1.54
C ASN A 71 4.16 -12.67 2.67
N ILE A 72 3.94 -13.21 3.88
CA ILE A 72 3.59 -12.41 5.07
C ILE A 72 4.67 -11.37 5.35
N HIS A 73 5.93 -11.80 5.45
CA HIS A 73 7.04 -10.91 5.74
C HIS A 73 7.21 -9.82 4.66
N SER A 74 7.09 -10.21 3.39
CA SER A 74 7.23 -9.27 2.26
C SER A 74 6.08 -8.24 2.24
N THR A 75 4.86 -8.68 2.52
CA THR A 75 3.69 -7.80 2.61
C THR A 75 3.84 -6.81 3.77
N ILE A 76 4.30 -7.26 4.94
CA ILE A 76 4.57 -6.38 6.09
C ILE A 76 5.57 -5.29 5.71
N ASN A 77 6.70 -5.66 5.11
CA ASN A 77 7.73 -4.68 4.74
C ASN A 77 7.18 -3.65 3.75
N SER A 78 6.43 -4.10 2.75
CA SER A 78 5.87 -3.21 1.74
C SER A 78 4.74 -2.33 2.25
N LEU A 79 3.92 -2.80 3.20
CA LEU A 79 2.95 -1.96 3.90
C LEU A 79 3.66 -0.86 4.70
N ASN A 80 4.69 -1.20 5.47
CA ASN A 80 5.46 -0.20 6.23
C ASN A 80 6.07 0.85 5.31
N SER A 81 6.82 0.43 4.28
CA SER A 81 7.47 1.38 3.37
C SER A 81 6.46 2.27 2.63
N SER A 82 5.34 1.71 2.18
CA SER A 82 4.32 2.49 1.47
C SER A 82 3.58 3.44 2.41
N ASN A 83 3.32 3.02 3.65
CA ASN A 83 2.70 3.85 4.67
C ASN A 83 3.60 5.03 5.05
N ASP A 84 4.90 4.78 5.25
CA ASP A 84 5.85 5.83 5.60
C ASP A 84 5.95 6.88 4.49
N ILE A 85 6.07 6.43 3.23
CA ILE A 85 6.14 7.34 2.08
C ILE A 85 4.83 8.11 1.90
N LEU A 86 3.68 7.43 1.98
CA LEU A 86 2.38 8.10 1.87
C LEU A 86 2.23 9.18 2.94
N ASN A 87 2.57 8.89 4.20
CA ASN A 87 2.48 9.86 5.28
C ASN A 87 3.36 11.10 5.06
N LEU A 88 4.56 10.95 4.47
CA LEU A 88 5.39 12.09 4.10
C LEU A 88 4.74 13.00 3.05
N ILE A 89 4.01 12.42 2.09
CA ILE A 89 3.38 13.17 0.99
C ILE A 89 2.02 13.75 1.42
N LEU A 90 1.35 13.16 2.42
CA LEU A 90 0.02 13.60 2.85
C LEU A 90 -0.02 15.04 3.35
N ASP A 91 1.04 15.52 3.99
CA ASP A 91 1.08 16.89 4.48
C ASP A 91 1.26 17.89 3.32
N GLU A 92 2.11 17.56 2.33
CA GLU A 92 2.24 18.33 1.07
C GLU A 92 0.90 18.40 0.32
N LEU A 93 0.18 17.27 0.24
CA LEU A 93 -1.13 17.22 -0.39
C LEU A 93 -2.13 18.18 0.25
N VAL A 94 -2.15 18.31 1.57
CA VAL A 94 -3.05 19.24 2.28
C VAL A 94 -2.78 20.67 1.85
N GLU A 95 -1.51 21.06 1.72
CA GLU A 95 -1.12 22.40 1.25
C GLU A 95 -1.52 22.63 -0.21
N ILE A 96 -1.29 21.64 -1.08
CA ILE A 96 -1.69 21.68 -2.50
C ILE A 96 -3.20 21.93 -2.61
N ILE A 97 -4.03 21.11 -1.94
CA ILE A 97 -5.49 21.21 -2.09
C ILE A 97 -6.09 22.45 -1.41
N THR A 98 -5.39 23.01 -0.42
CA THR A 98 -5.78 24.29 0.19
C THR A 98 -5.53 25.45 -0.76
N THR A 99 -4.50 25.35 -1.59
CA THR A 99 -4.13 26.35 -2.59
C THR A 99 -5.00 26.25 -3.85
N CYS A 100 -5.17 25.05 -4.39
CA CYS A 100 -5.94 24.80 -5.61
C CYS A 100 -6.50 23.38 -5.62
N LYS A 101 -7.84 23.26 -5.73
CA LYS A 101 -8.54 21.98 -5.80
C LYS A 101 -8.65 21.42 -7.21
N ASP A 102 -8.61 22.28 -8.23
CA ASP A 102 -8.71 21.87 -9.62
C ASP A 102 -7.39 21.27 -10.10
N TYR A 103 -7.37 19.95 -10.28
CA TYR A 103 -6.20 19.22 -10.72
C TYR A 103 -5.66 19.75 -12.05
N SER A 104 -6.51 20.22 -12.97
CA SER A 104 -6.08 20.69 -14.29
C SER A 104 -5.18 21.92 -14.21
N LEU A 105 -5.41 22.78 -13.20
CA LEU A 105 -4.70 24.04 -12.97
C LEU A 105 -3.41 23.86 -12.15
N LEU A 106 -3.18 22.70 -11.57
CA LEU A 106 -1.99 22.43 -10.78
C LEU A 106 -0.71 22.43 -11.63
N SER A 107 0.38 22.87 -10.99
CA SER A 107 1.73 22.77 -11.53
C SER A 107 2.09 21.30 -11.80
N LYS A 108 3.05 21.08 -12.70
CA LYS A 108 3.55 19.72 -12.99
C LYS A 108 4.08 19.01 -11.72
N GLN A 109 4.72 19.75 -10.82
CA GLN A 109 5.22 19.21 -9.56
C GLN A 109 4.07 18.73 -8.67
N ASN A 110 3.07 19.56 -8.42
CA ASN A 110 1.93 19.21 -7.58
C ASN A 110 1.13 18.03 -8.16
N LYS A 111 0.99 17.97 -9.49
CA LYS A 111 0.39 16.83 -10.18
C LYS A 111 1.18 15.54 -9.93
N ASN A 112 2.51 15.60 -9.94
CA ASN A 112 3.34 14.44 -9.65
C ASN A 112 3.19 13.98 -8.19
N SER A 113 3.15 14.89 -7.21
CA SER A 113 2.94 14.55 -5.80
C SER A 113 1.58 13.85 -5.59
N ILE A 114 0.52 14.33 -6.26
CA ILE A 114 -0.80 13.67 -6.24
C ILE A 114 -0.74 12.26 -6.84
N LYS A 115 -0.08 12.09 -7.98
CA LYS A 115 0.08 10.77 -8.62
C LYS A 115 0.87 9.80 -7.75
N GLU A 116 1.94 10.28 -7.12
CA GLU A 116 2.76 9.48 -6.21
C GLU A 116 1.96 9.04 -4.98
N ALA A 117 1.25 9.95 -4.34
CA ALA A 117 0.39 9.60 -3.22
C ALA A 117 -0.74 8.63 -3.63
N TYR A 118 -1.36 8.84 -4.79
CA TYR A 118 -2.35 7.90 -5.33
C TYR A 118 -1.75 6.52 -5.52
N PHE A 119 -0.54 6.44 -6.08
CA PHE A 119 0.14 5.16 -6.28
C PHE A 119 0.29 4.40 -4.96
N PHE A 120 0.84 5.03 -3.93
CA PHE A 120 1.02 4.39 -2.63
C PHE A 120 -0.29 4.04 -1.94
N ALA A 121 -1.29 4.91 -2.03
CA ALA A 121 -2.61 4.65 -1.46
C ALA A 121 -3.31 3.46 -2.15
N ARG A 122 -3.28 3.36 -3.49
CA ARG A 122 -3.81 2.19 -4.20
C ARG A 122 -3.02 0.92 -3.89
N TYR A 123 -1.70 1.03 -3.80
CA TYR A 123 -0.86 -0.10 -3.46
C TYR A 123 -1.19 -0.65 -2.06
N ILE A 124 -1.35 0.23 -1.07
CA ILE A 124 -1.85 -0.11 0.28
C ILE A 124 -3.23 -0.77 0.20
N GLN A 125 -4.17 -0.18 -0.53
CA GLN A 125 -5.52 -0.74 -0.68
C GLN A 125 -5.48 -2.17 -1.21
N MET A 126 -4.71 -2.41 -2.28
CA MET A 126 -4.56 -3.71 -2.89
C MET A 126 -3.89 -4.71 -1.94
N LEU A 127 -2.83 -4.33 -1.22
CA LEU A 127 -2.20 -5.21 -0.21
C LEU A 127 -3.16 -5.56 0.93
N CYS A 128 -3.99 -4.63 1.37
CA CYS A 128 -4.95 -4.86 2.44
C CYS A 128 -6.10 -5.78 2.02
N THR A 129 -6.58 -5.65 0.77
CA THR A 129 -7.77 -6.36 0.26
C THR A 129 -7.47 -7.63 -0.54
N THR A 130 -6.22 -7.86 -0.96
CA THR A 130 -5.83 -9.08 -1.69
C THR A 130 -5.56 -10.24 -0.74
N ASN A 131 -5.92 -11.46 -1.18
CA ASN A 131 -5.60 -12.69 -0.49
C ASN A 131 -4.10 -13.00 -0.55
N ILE A 132 -3.47 -13.21 0.61
CA ILE A 132 -2.03 -13.41 0.75
C ILE A 132 -1.54 -14.80 0.31
N HIS A 133 -2.44 -15.71 -0.04
CA HIS A 133 -2.11 -17.02 -0.59
C HIS A 133 -1.58 -16.98 -2.02
N GLU A 134 -1.79 -15.89 -2.76
CA GLU A 134 -1.20 -15.72 -4.09
C GLU A 134 0.26 -15.25 -3.98
N THR A 135 1.17 -15.84 -4.78
CA THR A 135 2.62 -15.57 -4.71
C THR A 135 2.90 -14.05 -4.76
N TYR A 136 3.44 -13.51 -3.67
CA TYR A 136 3.58 -12.07 -3.46
C TYR A 136 4.33 -11.36 -4.59
N LEU A 137 5.42 -11.95 -5.10
CA LEU A 137 6.24 -11.35 -6.16
C LEU A 137 5.50 -11.19 -7.49
N LYS A 138 4.72 -12.20 -7.89
CA LYS A 138 3.90 -12.13 -9.11
C LYS A 138 2.75 -11.12 -8.94
N SER A 139 2.18 -11.06 -7.73
CA SER A 139 1.14 -10.11 -7.39
C SER A 139 1.68 -8.67 -7.36
N CYS A 140 2.80 -8.40 -6.70
CA CYS A 140 3.43 -7.08 -6.55
C CYS A 140 3.74 -6.40 -7.90
N LEU A 141 4.37 -7.12 -8.84
CA LEU A 141 4.66 -6.57 -10.17
C LEU A 141 3.40 -6.28 -10.97
N LYS A 142 2.38 -7.14 -10.83
CA LYS A 142 1.08 -6.96 -11.48
C LYS A 142 0.35 -5.75 -10.89
N THR A 143 0.31 -5.63 -9.56
CA THR A 143 -0.26 -4.50 -8.82
C THR A 143 0.33 -3.17 -9.28
N ASN A 144 1.66 -3.06 -9.36
CA ASN A 144 2.30 -1.83 -9.82
C ASN A 144 1.90 -1.47 -11.26
N SER A 145 1.94 -2.46 -12.18
CA SER A 145 1.55 -2.24 -13.57
C SER A 145 0.08 -1.87 -13.74
N LEU A 146 -0.80 -2.32 -12.84
CA LEU A 146 -2.21 -1.93 -12.85
C LEU A 146 -2.35 -0.46 -12.45
N ILE A 147 -1.75 -0.07 -11.33
CA ILE A 147 -1.82 1.29 -10.82
C ILE A 147 -1.20 2.29 -11.81
N ASP A 148 -0.04 1.99 -12.41
CA ASP A 148 0.59 2.86 -13.42
C ASP A 148 -0.36 3.18 -14.60
N LYS A 149 -1.16 2.20 -15.02
CA LYS A 149 -2.18 2.40 -16.07
C LYS A 149 -3.31 3.31 -15.61
N GLU A 150 -3.69 3.27 -14.33
CA GLU A 150 -4.76 4.11 -13.76
C GLU A 150 -4.37 5.59 -13.75
N ILE A 151 -3.11 5.92 -13.49
CA ILE A 151 -2.64 7.32 -13.41
C ILE A 151 -2.07 7.87 -14.72
N GLU A 152 -2.16 7.08 -15.79
CA GLU A 152 -1.61 7.37 -17.12
C GLU A 152 -0.16 7.85 -17.06
N THR A 153 0.70 7.18 -16.28
CA THR A 153 2.13 7.54 -16.14
C THR A 153 3.08 6.35 -16.14
N ASN A 154 4.36 6.65 -16.42
CA ASN A 154 5.50 5.73 -16.28
C ASN A 154 6.25 5.96 -14.94
N ILE A 155 5.55 6.13 -13.81
CA ILE A 155 6.17 6.27 -12.46
C ILE A 155 7.01 5.02 -12.11
N TRP A 156 6.73 3.90 -12.76
CA TRP A 156 7.50 2.66 -12.72
C TRP A 156 9.03 2.81 -12.76
N LEU A 157 9.60 3.79 -13.48
CA LEU A 157 11.06 3.93 -13.57
C LEU A 157 11.71 4.26 -12.20
N SER A 158 11.12 5.16 -11.42
CA SER A 158 11.61 5.55 -10.09
C SER A 158 11.38 4.43 -9.07
N PHE A 159 10.21 3.79 -9.10
CA PHE A 159 9.88 2.71 -8.17
C PHE A 159 10.65 1.41 -8.45
N LYS A 160 10.93 1.10 -9.71
CA LYS A 160 11.78 -0.03 -10.12
C LYS A 160 13.22 0.13 -9.62
N ILE A 161 13.75 1.36 -9.58
CA ILE A 161 15.07 1.64 -9.00
C ILE A 161 15.04 1.39 -7.48
N TYR A 162 14.01 1.88 -6.79
CA TYR A 162 13.85 1.68 -5.34
C TYR A 162 13.69 0.19 -4.97
N ILE A 163 12.79 -0.53 -5.63
CA ILE A 163 12.59 -1.97 -5.45
C ILE A 163 13.85 -2.76 -5.79
N LYS A 164 14.53 -2.45 -6.90
CA LYS A 164 15.78 -3.12 -7.27
C LYS A 164 16.87 -2.91 -6.21
N ASN A 165 16.91 -1.75 -5.55
CA ASN A 165 17.83 -1.47 -4.45
C ASN A 165 17.46 -2.20 -3.16
N LEU A 166 16.16 -2.29 -2.82
CA LEU A 166 15.67 -3.08 -1.68
C LEU A 166 16.02 -4.57 -1.81
N PHE A 167 15.90 -5.15 -3.00
CA PHE A 167 16.23 -6.56 -3.24
C PHE A 167 17.72 -6.84 -3.46
N LYS A 168 18.52 -5.85 -3.92
CA LYS A 168 19.99 -5.99 -4.00
C LYS A 168 20.63 -6.22 -2.63
N ASN A 169 20.11 -5.57 -1.59
CA ASN A 169 20.65 -5.66 -0.23
C ASN A 169 20.30 -6.96 0.51
N LYS A 170 19.42 -7.80 -0.04
CA LYS A 170 19.08 -9.12 0.51
C LYS A 170 19.85 -10.28 -0.12
N ILE A 171 20.52 -10.07 -1.26
CA ILE A 171 21.28 -11.13 -1.95
C ILE A 171 22.76 -11.18 -1.49
N ASN A 172 23.23 -10.13 -0.80
CA ASN A 172 24.61 -10.02 -0.31
C ASN A 172 24.76 -10.21 1.22
N LYS A 173 23.84 -10.93 1.87
CA LYS A 173 23.96 -11.32 3.28
C LYS A 173 23.74 -12.81 3.46
#